data_AF-A0A4Q2ZZ30-F1
#
_entry.id   AF-A0A4Q2ZZ30-F1
#
_cell.length_a   1.000
_cell.length_b   1.000
_cell.length_c   1.000
_cell.angle_alpha   90.00
_cell.angle_beta   90.00
_cell.angle_gamma   90.00
#
_symmetry.space_group_name_H-M   'P 1'
#
loop_
_entity.id
_entity.type
_entity.pdbx_description
1 polymer ?
#
loop_
_entity_poly.entity_id
_entity_poly.type
_entity_poly.pdbx_seq_one_letter_code
_entity_poly.pdbx_strand_id
1 'polypeptide(L)' 'MPFFRVVFADNSIISCEEEKNVVPYNTDLYYEKDNDKLIFAYIRAENAAEANKIAKDLIERTKEGRK' A
#
# COMPACT_ATOMS: atom_id res chain seq x y z
N MET A 1 1.85 1.03 -16.24
CA MET A 1 1.07 1.12 -14.98
C MET A 1 1.83 2.02 -14.02
N PRO A 2 1.22 3.13 -13.56
CA PRO A 2 1.82 4.01 -12.57
C PRO A 2 1.91 3.34 -11.19
N PHE A 3 2.69 3.96 -10.31
CA PHE A 3 2.70 3.61 -8.90
C PHE A 3 1.78 4.54 -8.13
N PHE A 4 1.05 3.97 -7.18
CA PHE A 4 0.24 4.71 -6.22
C PHE A 4 0.87 4.58 -4.85
N ARG A 5 1.13 5.72 -4.22
CA ARG A 5 1.51 5.80 -2.82
C ARG A 5 0.25 5.80 -1.98
N VAL A 6 0.10 4.77 -1.18
CA VAL A 6 -0.98 4.63 -0.21
C VAL A 6 -0.41 4.86 1.17
N VAL A 7 -0.99 5.79 1.92
CA VAL A 7 -0.60 6.06 3.31
C VAL A 7 -1.68 5.52 4.23
N PHE A 8 -1.24 4.88 5.30
CA PHE A 8 -2.12 4.24 6.27
C PHE A 8 -2.00 4.91 7.63
N ALA A 9 -3.13 5.02 8.34
CA ALA A 9 -3.17 5.37 9.76
C ALA A 9 -4.14 4.41 10.46
N ASP A 10 -3.70 3.78 11.54
CA ASP A 10 -4.48 2.78 12.29
C ASP A 10 -5.16 1.73 11.40
N ASN A 11 -4.39 1.17 10.44
CA ASN A 11 -4.86 0.17 9.49
C ASN A 11 -6.07 0.64 8.64
N SER A 12 -6.15 1.95 8.38
CA SER A 12 -7.09 2.57 7.46
C SER A 12 -6.32 3.40 6.43
N ILE A 13 -6.83 3.45 5.19
CA ILE A 13 -6.21 4.23 4.11
C ILE A 13 -6.58 5.71 4.30
N ILE A 14 -5.59 6.59 4.43
CA ILE A 14 -5.80 8.04 4.58
C ILE A 14 -5.42 8.83 3.35
N SER A 15 -4.51 8.32 2.52
CA SER A 15 -4.16 8.91 1.23
C SER A 15 -3.86 7.81 0.22
N CYS A 16 -4.20 8.04 -1.04
CA CYS A 16 -3.89 7.18 -2.17
C CYS A 16 -3.66 8.09 -3.38
N GLU A 17 -2.40 8.37 -3.68
CA GLU A 17 -2.00 9.33 -4.71
C GLU A 17 -1.05 8.68 -5.71
N GLU A 18 -1.14 9.10 -6.97
CA GLU A 18 -0.19 8.66 -7.99
C GLU A 18 1.19 9.26 -7.70
N GLU A 19 2.18 8.39 -7.56
CA GLU A 19 3.54 8.77 -7.24
C GLU A 19 4.40 8.71 -8.49
N LYS A 20 4.69 9.91 -9.03
CA LYS A 20 5.42 10.08 -10.30
C LYS A 20 6.92 10.02 -10.14
N ASN A 21 7.43 10.15 -8.90
CA ASN A 21 8.85 10.27 -8.60
C ASN A 21 9.46 9.00 -7.98
N VAL A 22 8.66 7.98 -7.69
CA VAL A 22 9.14 6.77 -7.03
C VAL A 22 9.58 5.74 -8.06
N VAL A 23 10.81 5.27 -7.89
CA VAL A 23 11.36 4.09 -8.55
C VAL A 23 11.35 2.99 -7.49
N PRO A 24 10.25 2.22 -7.36
CA PRO A 24 10.29 1.07 -6.48
C PRO A 24 11.30 0.08 -7.06
N TYR A 25 12.07 -0.56 -6.19
CA TYR A 25 13.20 -1.44 -6.48
C TYR A 25 12.83 -2.68 -7.34
N ASN A 26 12.38 -2.49 -8.58
CA ASN A 26 11.89 -3.53 -9.49
C ASN A 26 10.77 -4.43 -8.91
N THR A 27 9.97 -3.92 -7.97
CA THR A 27 8.86 -4.65 -7.36
C THR A 27 7.52 -4.00 -7.69
N ASP A 28 6.49 -4.81 -7.94
CA ASP A 28 5.12 -4.35 -8.17
C ASP A 28 4.42 -3.92 -6.86
N LEU A 29 4.95 -4.35 -5.71
CA LEU A 29 4.46 -3.98 -4.38
C LEU A 29 5.61 -3.77 -3.40
N TYR A 30 5.61 -2.62 -2.73
CA TYR A 30 6.48 -2.33 -1.60
C TYR A 30 5.63 -1.74 -0.48
N TYR A 31 5.89 -2.10 0.78
CA TYR A 31 5.21 -1.50 1.91
C TYR A 31 6.11 -1.47 3.14
N GLU A 32 5.89 -0.49 3.99
CA GLU A 32 6.53 -0.34 5.28
C GLU A 32 5.51 -0.51 6.39
N LYS A 33 5.88 -1.24 7.44
CA LYS A 33 5.05 -1.47 8.62
C LYS A 33 5.84 -1.23 9.90
N ASP A 34 5.16 -0.70 10.92
CA ASP A 34 5.66 -0.55 12.28
C ASP A 34 4.69 -1.24 13.24
N ASN A 35 5.18 -2.17 14.07
CA ASN A 35 4.36 -2.89 15.06
C ASN A 35 3.03 -3.44 14.50
N ASP A 36 3.08 -4.03 13.29
CA ASP A 36 1.91 -4.57 12.56
C ASP A 36 0.85 -3.54 12.15
N LYS A 37 1.23 -2.27 12.13
CA LYS A 37 0.48 -1.19 11.48
C LYS A 37 1.19 -0.83 10.19
N LEU A 38 0.46 -0.85 9.08
CA LEU A 38 0.99 -0.32 7.82
C LEU A 38 1.21 1.18 7.98
N ILE A 39 2.33 1.69 7.46
CA ILE A 39 2.67 3.12 7.44
C ILE A 39 2.39 3.66 6.03
N PHE A 40 3.02 3.07 5.02
CA PHE A 40 2.76 3.37 3.62
C PHE A 40 3.03 2.16 2.73
N ALA A 41 2.45 2.17 1.52
CA ALA A 41 2.72 1.21 0.46
C ALA A 41 2.85 1.92 -0.89
N TYR A 42 3.76 1.43 -1.72
CA TYR A 42 3.82 1.73 -3.14
C TYR A 42 3.27 0.54 -3.91
N ILE A 43 2.19 0.78 -4.65
CA ILE A 43 1.44 -0.26 -5.35
C ILE A 43 1.41 0.06 -6.83
N ARG A 44 1.89 -0.86 -7.67
CA ARG A 44 1.73 -0.75 -9.11
C ARG A 44 0.30 -1.12 -9.46
N ALA A 45 -0.44 -0.18 -10.06
CA ALA A 45 -1.83 -0.41 -10.42
C ALA A 45 -2.22 0.41 -11.66
N GLU A 46 -3.30 0.03 -12.31
CA GLU A 46 -3.84 0.78 -13.45
C GLU A 46 -4.50 2.10 -13.02
N ASN A 47 -5.06 2.14 -11.81
CA ASN A 47 -5.78 3.30 -11.28
C ASN A 47 -5.82 3.27 -9.74
N ALA A 48 -6.23 4.39 -9.15
CA ALA A 48 -6.33 4.54 -7.69
C ALA A 48 -7.35 3.57 -7.05
N ALA A 49 -8.38 3.13 -7.77
CA ALA A 49 -9.36 2.19 -7.23
C ALA A 49 -8.76 0.78 -7.07
N GLU A 50 -7.94 0.34 -8.03
CA GLU A 50 -7.19 -0.90 -7.95
C GLU A 50 -6.12 -0.85 -6.85
N ALA A 51 -5.35 0.25 -6.77
CA ALA A 51 -4.40 0.47 -5.68
C ALA A 51 -5.09 0.40 -4.31
N ASN A 52 -6.28 1.00 -4.17
CA ASN A 52 -7.07 0.93 -2.94
C ASN A 52 -7.54 -0.49 -2.60
N LYS A 53 -7.89 -1.33 -3.59
CA LYS A 53 -8.25 -2.73 -3.35
C LYS A 53 -7.07 -3.52 -2.81
N ILE A 54 -5.89 -3.39 -3.43
CA ILE A 54 -4.67 -4.06 -3.00
C ILE A 54 -4.26 -3.58 -1.60
N ALA A 55 -4.37 -2.28 -1.33
CA ALA A 55 -4.11 -1.71 0.00
C ALA A 55 -5.04 -2.25 1.10
N LYS A 56 -6.33 -2.49 0.78
CA LYS A 56 -7.27 -3.13 1.71
C LYS A 56 -6.90 -4.58 2.00
N ASP A 57 -6.54 -5.34 0.96
CA ASP A 57 -6.05 -6.72 1.11
C ASP A 57 -4.79 -6.78 2.01
N LEU A 58 -3.86 -5.85 1.81
CA LEU A 58 -2.68 -5.69 2.67
C LEU A 58 -3.01 -5.46 4.14
N ILE A 59 -4.01 -4.63 4.43
CA ILE A 59 -4.49 -4.39 5.79
C ILE A 59 -5.01 -5.70 6.40
N GLU A 60 -5.82 -6.46 5.67
CA GLU A 60 -6.39 -7.73 6.16
C GLU A 60 -5.30 -8.77 6.43
N ARG A 61 -4.36 -8.93 5.50
CA ARG A 61 -3.22 -9.85 5.65
C ARG A 61 -2.32 -9.49 6.82
N THR A 62 -2.14 -8.20 7.10
CA THR A 62 -1.35 -7.74 8.25
C THR A 62 -2.06 -8.08 9.58
N LYS A 63 -3.40 -8.10 9.61
CA LYS A 63 -4.18 -8.51 10.78
C LYS A 63 -4.17 -10.03 11.02
N GLU A 64 -4.08 -10.83 9.95
CA GLU A 64 -4.10 -12.31 10.02
C GLU A 64 -2.76 -12.96 10.38
N GLY A 65 -1.64 -12.22 10.41
CA GLY A 65 -0.33 -12.74 10.87
C GLY A 65 -0.27 -13.20 12.34
N ARG A 66 -1.39 -13.17 13.07
CA ARG A 66 -1.58 -13.79 14.38
C ARG A 66 -2.01 -15.26 14.22
N LYS A 67 -1.06 -16.17 14.03
CA LYS A 67 -1.23 -17.57 14.40
C LYS A 67 0.03 -18.11 15.06
#